data_AF-A0A9P5EB57-F1
#
_entry.id   AF-A0A9P5EB57-F1
#
_cell.length_a   1.000
_cell.length_b   1.000
_cell.length_c   1.000
_cell.angle_alpha   90.00
_cell.angle_beta   90.00
_cell.angle_gamma   90.00
#
_symmetry.space_group_name_H-M   'P 1'
#
loop_
_entity.id
_entity.type
_entity.pdbx_description
1 polymer ?
#
loop_
_entity_poly.entity_id
_entity_poly.type
_entity_poly.pdbx_seq_one_letter_code
_entity_poly.pdbx_strand_id
1 'polypeptide(L)'
;MPSRKSQSKNASQGETISRSTETQSGSSFAREVQTECERLAEQIARLPATVLERLSQTEEILSDGQSHSYAESDYTAQLQKADFEIQRKEATIRQLRAELDAHKLEMQKLRAKEQSLRDFMHESDSYPEVSEHEVVSAFVGLRQKVQKLVSSRMYRMEGKQLCTESKTFIVSKDLSDVWNNATQANRKLMLRSFVYQRLADEILAYEFFGILESKSEDDVAYSKTDNVFTGLSHFERFLVKNEVSNDIVTKWRLSTMKSIEAIGMAKGPFGKALARQMYDDFAPFIVDEATREDKEKLLEGFMELCDKAYFLRLLMRKSKNNYQCRSSSLGIPVEGSDHWADVFGELEGTRSGRNTVVLTLFGVLVAQPGNCTNELRILEKAQIIVRRS
;
A
#
# COMPACT_ATOMS: atom_id res chain seq x y z
N MET A 1 -38.75 -44.64 27.17
CA MET A 1 -38.17 -45.99 27.35
C MET A 1 -38.13 -46.67 25.99
N PRO A 2 -37.13 -47.50 25.67
CA PRO A 2 -35.69 -47.18 25.56
C PRO A 2 -35.14 -47.66 24.18
N SER A 3 -33.93 -47.27 23.75
CA SER A 3 -32.79 -48.19 23.81
C SER A 3 -31.44 -47.51 23.54
N ARG A 4 -30.44 -48.08 24.22
CA ARG A 4 -29.09 -47.62 24.52
C ARG A 4 -28.04 -48.07 23.49
N LYS A 5 -26.99 -47.25 23.40
CA LYS A 5 -25.54 -47.56 23.34
C LYS A 5 -25.00 -48.49 22.24
N SER A 6 -23.99 -47.99 21.53
CA SER A 6 -22.62 -48.54 21.66
C SER A 6 -21.56 -47.51 21.25
N GLN A 7 -20.50 -47.47 22.05
CA GLN A 7 -19.26 -46.71 21.88
C GLN A 7 -18.36 -47.37 20.82
N SER A 8 -17.54 -46.58 20.15
CA SER A 8 -16.19 -47.01 19.77
C SER A 8 -15.23 -45.84 19.96
N LYS A 9 -14.26 -46.05 20.85
CA LYS A 9 -13.03 -45.26 21.00
C LYS A 9 -12.10 -45.63 19.85
N ASN A 10 -11.35 -44.67 19.33
CA ASN A 10 -9.89 -44.78 19.30
C ASN A 10 -9.24 -43.42 19.06
N ALA A 11 -8.09 -43.27 19.72
CA ALA A 11 -7.32 -42.06 19.87
C ALA A 11 -6.18 -41.97 18.84
N SER A 12 -5.71 -40.73 18.69
CA SER A 12 -4.35 -40.30 18.31
C SER A 12 -3.86 -40.62 16.89
N GLN A 13 -3.65 -39.56 16.11
CA GLN A 13 -2.30 -39.19 15.68
C GLN A 13 -2.33 -37.74 15.19
N GLY A 14 -1.52 -36.90 15.85
CA GLY A 14 -1.27 -35.54 15.42
C GLY A 14 -0.29 -35.56 14.25
N GLU A 15 -0.62 -34.83 13.20
CA GLU A 15 0.35 -34.39 12.21
C GLU A 15 0.29 -32.87 12.10
N THR A 16 1.40 -32.30 12.53
CA THR A 16 1.76 -30.89 12.56
C THR A 16 1.93 -30.41 11.12
N ILE A 17 1.03 -29.56 10.62
CA ILE A 17 1.25 -28.84 9.36
C ILE A 17 1.75 -27.43 9.68
N SER A 18 3.02 -27.27 9.33
CA SER A 18 3.89 -26.11 9.24
C SER A 18 3.18 -24.76 9.05
N ARG A 19 3.34 -23.89 10.04
CA ARG A 19 2.91 -22.49 10.04
C ARG A 19 4.07 -21.63 9.50
N SER A 20 3.91 -21.13 8.28
CA SER A 20 4.90 -20.30 7.56
C SER A 20 5.14 -18.92 8.21
N THR A 21 6.24 -18.85 8.98
CA THR A 21 7.37 -17.89 8.97
C THR A 21 7.26 -16.37 8.69
N GLU A 22 6.11 -15.72 8.46
CA GLU A 22 6.14 -14.27 8.14
C GLU A 22 5.49 -13.30 9.14
N THR A 23 4.81 -13.84 10.17
CA THR A 23 4.54 -13.07 11.41
C THR A 23 5.74 -13.04 12.36
N GLN A 24 6.85 -13.67 11.96
CA GLN A 24 8.02 -13.84 12.80
C GLN A 24 8.90 -12.60 12.90
N SER A 25 8.88 -11.60 12.01
CA SER A 25 9.86 -10.49 12.11
C SER A 25 9.62 -9.55 13.32
N GLY A 26 8.40 -9.03 13.47
CA GLY A 26 8.04 -8.18 14.63
C GLY A 26 7.91 -8.96 15.95
N SER A 27 7.51 -10.24 15.85
CA SER A 27 7.46 -11.19 16.96
C SER A 27 8.86 -11.69 17.35
N SER A 28 9.79 -11.82 16.41
CA SER A 28 11.18 -12.25 16.61
C SER A 28 11.93 -11.20 17.38
N PHE A 29 11.82 -9.92 16.99
CA PHE A 29 12.50 -8.87 17.74
C PHE A 29 11.95 -8.77 19.17
N ALA A 30 10.62 -8.81 19.34
CA ALA A 30 10.01 -8.82 20.68
C ALA A 30 10.36 -10.09 21.48
N ARG A 31 10.47 -11.26 20.84
CA ARG A 31 10.90 -12.51 21.49
C ARG A 31 12.39 -12.53 21.78
N GLU A 32 13.24 -12.02 20.92
CA GLU A 32 14.68 -11.89 21.15
C GLU A 32 14.95 -10.96 22.32
N VAL A 33 14.28 -9.80 22.36
CA VAL A 33 14.37 -8.86 23.48
C VAL A 33 13.83 -9.51 24.76
N GLN A 34 12.71 -10.23 24.70
CA GLN A 34 12.14 -10.96 25.85
C GLN A 34 13.08 -12.07 26.34
N THR A 35 13.67 -12.84 25.43
CA THR A 35 14.59 -13.94 25.72
C THR A 35 15.89 -13.40 26.33
N GLU A 36 16.37 -12.27 25.83
CA GLU A 36 17.54 -11.59 26.37
C GLU A 36 17.25 -10.96 27.75
N CYS A 37 16.05 -10.42 27.97
CA CYS A 37 15.59 -9.97 29.28
C CYS A 37 15.50 -11.13 30.29
N GLU A 38 14.99 -12.29 29.86
CA GLU A 38 14.93 -13.50 30.70
C GLU A 38 16.33 -14.04 31.02
N ARG A 39 17.22 -14.06 30.03
CA ARG A 39 18.64 -14.45 30.19
C ARG A 39 19.38 -13.54 31.18
N LEU A 40 19.20 -12.22 31.06
CA LEU A 40 19.80 -11.25 31.98
C LEU A 40 19.20 -11.34 33.38
N ALA A 41 17.89 -11.57 33.50
CA ALA A 41 17.24 -11.79 34.80
C ALA A 41 17.79 -13.04 35.50
N GLU A 42 18.01 -14.12 34.75
CA GLU A 42 18.57 -15.36 35.28
C GLU A 42 20.04 -15.20 35.70
N GLN A 43 20.84 -14.44 34.94
CA GLN A 43 22.22 -14.10 35.33
C GLN A 43 22.28 -13.26 36.61
N ILE A 44 21.37 -12.29 36.77
CA ILE A 44 21.25 -11.48 38.00
C ILE A 44 20.81 -12.33 39.19
N ALA A 45 19.92 -13.30 38.99
CA ALA A 45 19.44 -14.18 40.06
C ALA A 45 20.52 -15.16 40.57
N ARG A 46 21.48 -15.53 39.72
CA ARG A 46 22.57 -16.47 40.08
C ARG A 46 23.77 -15.81 40.75
N LEU A 47 23.98 -14.51 40.52
CA LEU A 47 25.09 -13.73 41.08
C LEU A 47 25.24 -13.83 42.62
N PRO A 48 24.17 -13.75 43.44
CA PRO A 48 24.28 -13.89 44.89
C PRO A 48 24.83 -15.24 45.33
N ALA A 49 24.42 -16.34 44.66
CA ALA A 49 24.90 -17.68 44.99
C ALA A 49 26.39 -17.84 44.63
N THR A 50 26.82 -17.29 43.49
CA THR A 50 28.23 -17.32 43.08
C THR A 50 29.13 -16.48 43.99
N VAL A 51 28.62 -15.37 44.52
CA VAL A 51 29.34 -14.54 45.52
C VAL A 51 29.44 -15.29 46.85
N LEU A 52 28.37 -15.93 47.30
CA LEU A 52 28.37 -16.72 48.54
C LEU A 52 29.35 -17.89 48.49
N GLU A 53 29.39 -18.61 47.36
CA GLU A 53 30.28 -19.76 47.14
C GLU A 53 31.76 -19.36 47.14
N ARG A 54 32.07 -18.19 46.55
CA ARG A 54 33.43 -17.64 46.59
C ARG A 54 33.83 -17.15 47.99
N LEU A 55 32.90 -16.57 48.75
CA LEU A 55 33.14 -16.17 50.13
C LEU A 55 33.43 -17.39 51.03
N SER A 56 32.70 -18.49 50.85
CA SER A 56 32.97 -19.74 51.57
C SER A 56 34.31 -20.38 51.20
N GLN A 57 34.74 -20.29 49.94
CA GLN A 57 36.07 -20.77 49.52
C GLN A 57 37.20 -19.93 50.13
N THR A 58 37.02 -18.61 50.31
CA THR A 58 37.99 -17.77 51.03
C THR A 58 38.02 -18.03 52.54
N GLU A 59 36.90 -18.40 53.17
CA GLU A 59 36.87 -18.78 54.59
C GLU A 59 37.56 -20.13 54.85
N GLU A 60 37.47 -21.08 53.91
CA GLU A 60 38.15 -22.38 54.02
C GLU A 60 39.68 -22.24 53.89
N ILE A 61 40.16 -21.30 53.06
CA ILE A 61 41.59 -20.97 52.91
C ILE A 61 42.15 -20.26 54.17
N LEU A 62 41.30 -19.62 54.98
CA LEU A 62 41.68 -18.94 56.22
C LEU A 62 41.86 -19.88 57.43
N SER A 63 41.42 -21.15 57.34
CA SER A 63 41.50 -22.12 58.46
C SER A 63 42.84 -22.88 58.56
N ASP A 64 43.71 -22.83 57.55
CA ASP A 64 45.06 -23.42 57.55
C ASP A 64 46.12 -22.32 57.81
N GLY A 65 46.29 -21.93 59.07
CA GLY A 65 47.24 -20.88 59.45
C GLY A 65 48.66 -21.40 59.69
N GLN A 66 49.68 -20.78 59.07
CA GLN A 66 50.84 -20.19 59.77
C GLN A 66 51.92 -19.61 58.83
N SER A 67 52.33 -18.38 59.15
CA SER A 67 53.59 -17.70 58.81
C SER A 67 53.80 -17.26 57.36
N HIS A 68 53.50 -15.98 57.04
CA HIS A 68 54.31 -15.13 56.14
C HIS A 68 53.80 -13.68 56.18
N SER A 69 54.59 -12.73 56.72
CA SER A 69 54.27 -11.29 56.62
C SER A 69 54.32 -10.75 55.18
N TYR A 70 54.83 -11.55 54.23
CA TYR A 70 54.74 -11.31 52.79
C TYR A 70 53.44 -11.86 52.16
N ALA A 71 52.76 -12.81 52.80
CA ALA A 71 51.48 -13.34 52.34
C ALA A 71 50.31 -12.40 52.72
N GLU A 72 50.34 -11.75 53.89
CA GLU A 72 49.34 -10.73 54.26
C GLU A 72 49.24 -9.59 53.23
N SER A 73 50.37 -9.15 52.67
CA SER A 73 50.42 -8.13 51.60
C SER A 73 49.79 -8.63 50.29
N ASP A 74 49.92 -9.92 49.98
CA ASP A 74 49.44 -10.50 48.73
C ASP A 74 47.94 -10.84 48.83
N TYR A 75 47.48 -11.31 50.00
CA TYR A 75 46.07 -11.50 50.32
C TYR A 75 45.30 -10.17 50.40
N THR A 76 45.89 -9.12 50.98
CA THR A 76 45.26 -7.79 50.99
C THR A 76 45.15 -7.20 49.59
N ALA A 77 46.15 -7.40 48.71
CA ALA A 77 46.07 -7.01 47.31
C ALA A 77 45.01 -7.80 46.53
N GLN A 78 44.88 -9.10 46.78
CA GLN A 78 43.83 -9.94 46.18
C GLN A 78 42.43 -9.56 46.66
N LEU A 79 42.26 -9.25 47.95
CA LEU A 79 41.01 -8.73 48.52
C LEU A 79 40.61 -7.39 47.90
N GLN A 80 41.55 -6.43 47.77
CA GLN A 80 41.29 -5.16 47.12
C GLN A 80 40.89 -5.32 45.64
N LYS A 81 41.52 -6.26 44.93
CA LYS A 81 41.18 -6.58 43.54
C LYS A 81 39.78 -7.21 43.43
N ALA A 82 39.43 -8.11 44.35
CA ALA A 82 38.11 -8.72 44.40
C ALA A 82 37.03 -7.68 44.73
N ASP A 83 37.27 -6.79 45.70
CA ASP A 83 36.37 -5.69 46.04
C ASP A 83 36.17 -4.74 44.87
N PHE A 84 37.23 -4.41 44.13
CA PHE A 84 37.12 -3.59 42.92
C PHE A 84 36.29 -4.29 41.84
N GLU A 85 36.48 -5.60 41.64
CA GLU A 85 35.64 -6.38 40.71
C GLU A 85 34.18 -6.45 41.15
N ILE A 86 33.92 -6.59 42.44
CA ILE A 86 32.56 -6.59 43.01
C ILE A 86 31.91 -5.23 42.75
N GLN A 87 32.56 -4.13 43.13
CA GLN A 87 32.04 -2.77 42.90
C GLN A 87 31.78 -2.49 41.43
N ARG A 88 32.68 -2.94 40.54
CA ARG A 88 32.50 -2.81 39.09
C ARG A 88 31.29 -3.61 38.62
N LYS A 89 31.13 -4.86 39.05
CA LYS A 89 29.97 -5.70 38.69
C LYS A 89 28.67 -5.13 39.24
N GLU A 90 28.67 -4.61 40.46
CA GLU A 90 27.52 -3.92 41.06
C GLU A 90 27.14 -2.65 40.29
N ALA A 91 28.12 -1.89 39.79
CA ALA A 91 27.87 -0.75 38.92
C ALA A 91 27.23 -1.20 37.60
N THR A 92 27.74 -2.26 36.97
CA THR A 92 27.16 -2.83 35.74
C THR A 92 25.73 -3.36 35.97
N ILE A 93 25.48 -4.05 37.09
CA ILE A 93 24.14 -4.55 37.43
C ILE A 93 23.18 -3.37 37.62
N ARG A 94 23.60 -2.29 38.27
CA ARG A 94 22.79 -1.08 38.41
C ARG A 94 22.47 -0.44 37.06
N GLN A 95 23.44 -0.35 36.16
CA GLN A 95 23.23 0.16 34.81
C GLN A 95 22.25 -0.70 34.02
N LEU A 96 22.47 -2.02 33.97
CA LEU A 96 21.58 -2.95 33.23
C LEU A 96 20.16 -2.94 33.79
N ARG A 97 19.98 -2.78 35.11
CA ARG A 97 18.65 -2.61 35.71
C ARG A 97 17.96 -1.34 35.23
N ALA A 98 18.69 -0.23 35.18
CA ALA A 98 18.14 1.03 34.67
C ALA A 98 17.76 0.94 33.19
N GLU A 99 18.58 0.30 32.37
CA GLU A 99 18.28 0.04 30.94
C GLU A 99 17.07 -0.89 30.78
N LEU A 100 16.98 -1.96 31.57
CA LEU A 100 15.83 -2.86 31.59
C LEU A 100 14.53 -2.14 31.97
N ASP A 101 14.58 -1.28 32.98
CA ASP A 101 13.41 -0.51 33.42
C ASP A 101 13.01 0.53 32.36
N ALA A 102 13.97 1.15 31.69
CA ALA A 102 13.72 2.05 30.56
C ALA A 102 13.03 1.32 29.39
N HIS A 103 13.53 0.14 29.01
CA HIS A 103 12.94 -0.68 27.95
C HIS A 103 11.56 -1.23 28.34
N LYS A 104 11.34 -1.63 29.60
CA LYS A 104 10.00 -2.01 30.08
C LYS A 104 9.01 -0.85 29.97
N LEU A 105 9.43 0.36 30.35
CA LEU A 105 8.60 1.55 30.23
C LEU A 105 8.27 1.86 28.76
N GLU A 106 9.24 1.74 27.86
CA GLU A 106 9.03 1.90 26.42
C GLU A 106 8.06 0.85 25.86
N MET A 107 8.24 -0.43 26.24
CA MET A 107 7.34 -1.51 25.84
C MET A 107 5.91 -1.28 26.33
N GLN A 108 5.74 -0.79 27.57
CA GLN A 108 4.41 -0.42 28.09
C GLN A 108 3.79 0.73 27.28
N LYS A 109 4.57 1.76 26.93
CA LYS A 109 4.10 2.86 26.06
C LYS A 109 3.68 2.36 24.69
N LEU A 110 4.44 1.45 24.08
CA LEU A 110 4.11 0.87 22.79
C LEU A 110 2.85 0.00 22.84
N ARG A 111 2.70 -0.84 23.88
CA ARG A 111 1.47 -1.62 24.09
C ARG A 111 0.26 -0.74 24.33
N ALA A 112 0.40 0.36 25.08
CA ALA A 112 -0.67 1.33 25.27
C ALA A 112 -1.07 2.01 23.96
N LYS A 113 -0.09 2.36 23.10
CA LYS A 113 -0.36 2.88 21.75
C LYS A 113 -1.04 1.84 20.86
N GLU A 114 -0.58 0.60 20.87
CA GLU A 114 -1.19 -0.50 20.11
C GLU A 114 -2.65 -0.71 20.54
N GLN A 115 -2.90 -0.78 21.85
CA GLN A 115 -4.25 -0.93 22.38
C GLN A 115 -5.13 0.25 21.99
N SER A 116 -4.63 1.48 22.11
CA SER A 116 -5.35 2.68 21.67
C SER A 116 -5.69 2.65 20.18
N LEU A 117 -4.81 2.14 19.32
CA LEU A 117 -5.09 1.98 17.89
C LEU A 117 -6.14 0.89 17.64
N ARG A 118 -6.10 -0.23 18.38
CA ARG A 118 -7.11 -1.30 18.30
C ARG A 118 -8.49 -0.78 18.75
N ASP A 119 -8.54 -0.05 19.86
CA ASP A 119 -9.77 0.55 20.37
C ASP A 119 -10.33 1.56 19.36
N PHE A 120 -9.47 2.41 18.78
CA PHE A 120 -9.84 3.33 17.72
C PHE A 120 -10.39 2.65 16.47
N MET A 121 -9.84 1.48 16.10
CA MET A 121 -10.34 0.67 14.98
C MET A 121 -11.70 0.03 15.29
N HIS A 122 -11.97 -0.29 16.56
CA HIS A 122 -13.22 -0.88 17.02
C HIS A 122 -14.34 0.14 17.26
N GLU A 123 -14.02 1.36 17.69
CA GLU A 123 -15.00 2.44 17.94
C GLU A 123 -15.50 3.11 16.65
N SER A 124 -14.89 2.82 15.51
CA SER A 124 -15.11 3.56 14.26
C SER A 124 -16.03 2.86 13.26
N ASP A 125 -17.32 2.76 13.58
CA ASP A 125 -18.33 2.25 12.64
C ASP A 125 -18.74 3.25 11.53
N SER A 126 -18.19 4.47 11.55
CA SER A 126 -18.39 5.43 10.46
C SER A 126 -17.13 6.22 10.14
N TYR A 127 -16.56 5.91 8.96
CA TYR A 127 -15.88 6.92 8.18
C TYR A 127 -16.92 8.00 7.80
N PRO A 128 -16.57 9.31 7.71
CA PRO A 128 -17.49 10.32 7.21
C PRO A 128 -18.14 9.83 5.93
N GLU A 129 -19.46 9.95 5.84
CA GLU A 129 -20.20 9.43 4.70
C GLU A 129 -19.81 10.21 3.45
N VAL A 130 -18.97 9.59 2.62
CA VAL A 130 -18.63 10.13 1.30
C VAL A 130 -19.90 10.10 0.46
N SER A 131 -20.39 11.29 0.10
CA SER A 131 -21.62 11.40 -0.70
C SER A 131 -21.38 10.92 -2.13
N GLU A 132 -22.39 10.26 -2.72
CA GLU A 132 -22.33 9.85 -4.13
C GLU A 132 -22.13 11.06 -5.06
N HIS A 133 -22.75 12.18 -4.73
CA HIS A 133 -22.62 13.43 -5.48
C HIS A 133 -21.16 13.91 -5.53
N GLU A 134 -20.40 13.81 -4.43
CA GLU A 134 -18.97 14.15 -4.43
C GLU A 134 -18.17 13.24 -5.37
N VAL A 135 -18.44 11.94 -5.37
CA VAL A 135 -17.75 10.97 -6.25
C VAL A 135 -18.07 11.26 -7.72
N VAL A 136 -19.35 11.45 -8.05
CA VAL A 136 -19.80 11.79 -9.40
C VAL A 136 -19.19 13.12 -9.85
N SER A 137 -19.24 14.16 -9.01
CA SER A 137 -18.67 15.47 -9.31
C SER A 137 -17.16 15.40 -9.56
N ALA A 138 -16.41 14.67 -8.72
CA ALA A 138 -14.98 14.48 -8.89
C ALA A 138 -14.67 13.71 -10.20
N PHE A 139 -15.46 12.69 -10.53
CA PHE A 139 -15.33 11.92 -11.76
C PHE A 139 -15.60 12.76 -13.02
N VAL A 140 -16.69 13.53 -13.03
CA VAL A 140 -17.02 14.44 -14.13
C VAL A 140 -15.96 15.54 -14.26
N GLY A 141 -15.48 16.08 -13.13
CA GLY A 141 -14.39 17.06 -13.12
C GLY A 141 -13.08 16.52 -13.70
N LEU A 142 -12.73 15.26 -13.38
CA LEU A 142 -11.57 14.58 -13.99
C LEU A 142 -11.76 14.43 -15.50
N ARG A 143 -12.93 13.94 -15.93
CA ARG A 143 -13.30 13.79 -17.34
C ARG A 143 -13.13 15.11 -18.12
N GLN A 144 -13.63 16.21 -17.57
CA GLN A 144 -13.52 17.54 -18.18
C GLN A 144 -12.07 18.03 -18.23
N LYS A 145 -11.26 17.76 -17.20
CA LYS A 145 -9.83 18.13 -17.19
C LYS A 145 -9.06 17.37 -18.28
N VAL A 146 -9.31 16.07 -18.46
CA VAL A 146 -8.73 15.30 -19.58
C VAL A 146 -9.11 15.95 -20.91
N GLN A 147 -10.39 16.25 -21.13
CA GLN A 147 -10.86 16.89 -22.36
C GLN A 147 -10.19 18.25 -22.61
N LYS A 148 -10.06 19.08 -21.58
CA LYS A 148 -9.39 20.38 -21.66
C LYS A 148 -7.91 20.23 -22.02
N LEU A 149 -7.21 19.27 -21.40
CA LEU A 149 -5.79 19.03 -21.65
C LEU A 149 -5.53 18.64 -23.10
N VAL A 150 -6.26 17.65 -23.64
CA VAL A 150 -6.08 17.19 -25.03
C VAL A 150 -6.59 18.19 -26.08
N SER A 151 -7.42 19.14 -25.66
CA SER A 151 -7.87 20.25 -26.52
C SER A 151 -6.84 21.39 -26.60
N SER A 152 -5.70 21.29 -25.90
CA SER A 152 -4.63 22.27 -25.99
C SER A 152 -4.17 22.45 -27.44
N ARG A 153 -4.03 23.71 -27.86
CA ARG A 153 -3.46 24.09 -29.16
C ARG A 153 -2.01 23.64 -29.34
N MET A 154 -1.36 23.22 -28.26
CA MET A 154 0.03 22.76 -28.25
C MET A 154 0.21 21.37 -28.83
N TYR A 155 -0.87 20.63 -29.06
CA TYR A 155 -0.77 19.32 -29.69
C TYR A 155 -0.98 19.40 -31.19
N ARG A 156 -0.03 18.81 -31.93
CA ARG A 156 -0.07 18.56 -33.36
C ARG A 156 -1.04 17.43 -33.66
N MET A 157 -2.18 17.79 -34.27
CA MET A 157 -3.18 16.82 -34.73
C MET A 157 -3.09 16.53 -36.24
N GLU A 158 -2.19 17.24 -36.92
CA GLU A 158 -1.94 17.18 -38.35
C GLU A 158 -0.73 16.27 -38.64
N GLY A 159 -0.76 15.56 -39.77
CA GLY A 159 0.27 14.58 -40.14
C GLY A 159 -0.24 13.13 -40.13
N LYS A 160 0.49 12.22 -40.79
CA LYS A 160 0.12 10.81 -41.00
C LYS A 160 0.99 9.85 -40.20
N GLN A 161 1.61 10.31 -39.11
CA GLN A 161 2.46 9.46 -38.31
C GLN A 161 2.13 9.70 -36.84
N LEU A 162 1.62 8.66 -36.17
CA LEU A 162 1.66 8.59 -34.72
C LEU A 162 3.16 8.63 -34.37
N CYS A 163 3.63 9.58 -33.58
CA CYS A 163 5.07 9.63 -33.29
C CYS A 163 5.45 8.42 -32.44
N THR A 164 6.10 7.45 -33.09
CA THR A 164 6.34 6.06 -32.65
C THR A 164 7.51 5.87 -31.69
N GLU A 165 8.11 6.94 -31.18
CA GLU A 165 9.25 6.81 -30.25
C GLU A 165 8.83 6.62 -28.79
N SER A 166 7.54 6.83 -28.47
CA SER A 166 7.02 6.56 -27.13
C SER A 166 6.94 5.05 -26.90
N LYS A 167 7.79 4.54 -26.00
CA LYS A 167 7.82 3.13 -25.57
C LYS A 167 6.53 2.69 -24.88
N THR A 168 5.66 3.63 -24.50
CA THR A 168 4.52 3.41 -23.62
C THR A 168 3.26 3.01 -24.39
N PHE A 169 3.14 3.43 -25.66
CA PHE A 169 2.10 2.94 -26.53
C PHE A 169 2.63 1.74 -27.31
N ILE A 170 2.28 0.53 -26.90
CA ILE A 170 2.36 -0.62 -27.81
C ILE A 170 1.26 -0.39 -28.85
N VAL A 171 1.61 0.36 -29.88
CA VAL A 171 0.72 0.65 -31.00
C VAL A 171 0.56 -0.67 -31.75
N SER A 172 -0.56 -1.35 -31.51
CA SER A 172 -0.96 -2.43 -32.41
C SER A 172 -1.02 -1.88 -33.83
N LYS A 173 -0.74 -2.71 -34.83
CA LYS A 173 -0.84 -2.31 -36.23
C LYS A 173 -2.19 -1.62 -36.53
N ASP A 174 -3.25 -2.12 -35.90
CA ASP A 174 -4.60 -1.57 -35.97
C ASP A 174 -4.72 -0.14 -35.42
N LEU A 175 -4.01 0.24 -34.35
CA LEU A 175 -4.03 1.59 -33.78
C LEU A 175 -3.32 2.62 -34.67
N SER A 176 -2.20 2.23 -35.30
CA SER A 176 -1.49 3.08 -36.26
C SER A 176 -2.36 3.34 -37.49
N ASP A 177 -2.99 2.29 -38.03
CA ASP A 177 -3.90 2.39 -39.17
C ASP A 177 -5.12 3.25 -38.82
N VAL A 178 -5.67 3.11 -37.61
CA VAL A 178 -6.78 3.95 -37.12
C VAL A 178 -6.35 5.42 -37.03
N TRP A 179 -5.17 5.72 -36.50
CA TRP A 179 -4.69 7.10 -36.39
C TRP A 179 -4.49 7.77 -37.75
N ASN A 180 -3.87 7.04 -38.68
CA ASN A 180 -3.52 7.55 -40.00
C ASN A 180 -4.76 7.89 -40.83
N ASN A 181 -5.84 7.11 -40.64
CA ASN A 181 -7.12 7.32 -41.30
C ASN A 181 -8.08 8.24 -40.52
N ALA A 182 -7.77 8.59 -39.27
CA ALA A 182 -8.62 9.44 -38.44
C ALA A 182 -8.57 10.92 -38.87
N THR A 183 -9.72 11.58 -38.81
CA THR A 183 -9.83 13.04 -38.91
C THR A 183 -9.12 13.72 -37.74
N GLN A 184 -8.82 15.02 -37.88
CA GLN A 184 -8.22 15.82 -36.80
C GLN A 184 -9.07 15.76 -35.51
N ALA A 185 -10.40 15.78 -35.63
CA ALA A 185 -11.32 15.64 -34.51
C ALA A 185 -11.20 14.27 -33.84
N ASN A 186 -11.18 13.19 -34.63
CA ASN A 186 -11.04 11.83 -34.11
C ASN A 186 -9.67 11.61 -33.44
N ARG A 187 -8.58 12.21 -33.93
CA ARG A 187 -7.26 12.15 -33.28
C ARG A 187 -7.24 12.77 -31.89
N LYS A 188 -7.95 13.89 -31.68
CA LYS A 188 -8.15 14.47 -30.34
C LYS A 188 -8.88 13.50 -29.41
N LEU A 189 -9.89 12.81 -29.92
CA LEU A 189 -10.61 11.78 -29.17
C LEU A 189 -9.68 10.58 -28.87
N MET A 190 -8.83 10.15 -29.80
CA MET A 190 -7.83 9.11 -29.54
C MET A 190 -6.86 9.48 -28.42
N LEU A 191 -6.30 10.70 -28.44
CA LEU A 191 -5.45 11.19 -27.35
C LEU A 191 -6.18 11.21 -26.02
N ARG A 192 -7.46 11.59 -26.01
CA ARG A 192 -8.31 11.53 -24.83
C ARG A 192 -8.37 10.12 -24.24
N SER A 193 -8.54 9.11 -25.11
CA SER A 193 -8.55 7.70 -24.73
C SER A 193 -7.21 7.27 -24.13
N PHE A 194 -6.09 7.65 -24.75
CA PHE A 194 -4.76 7.32 -24.25
C PHE A 194 -4.47 7.94 -22.88
N VAL A 195 -4.83 9.21 -22.68
CA VAL A 195 -4.67 9.87 -21.37
C VAL A 195 -5.52 9.15 -20.32
N TYR A 196 -6.79 8.86 -20.63
CA TYR A 196 -7.67 8.15 -19.70
C TYR A 196 -7.14 6.75 -19.39
N GLN A 197 -6.63 6.01 -20.38
CA GLN A 197 -6.08 4.68 -20.18
C GLN A 197 -4.92 4.70 -19.19
N ARG A 198 -3.96 5.64 -19.33
CA ARG A 198 -2.88 5.79 -18.35
C ARG A 198 -3.42 6.05 -16.94
N LEU A 199 -4.40 6.93 -16.77
CA LEU A 199 -5.02 7.18 -15.46
C LEU A 199 -5.76 5.95 -14.92
N ALA A 200 -6.47 5.23 -15.79
CA ALA A 200 -7.24 4.05 -15.42
C ALA A 200 -6.32 2.95 -14.91
N ASP A 201 -5.28 2.65 -15.70
CA ASP A 201 -4.34 1.58 -15.44
C ASP A 201 -3.44 1.92 -14.24
N GLU A 202 -2.94 3.16 -14.13
CA GLU A 202 -1.93 3.55 -13.14
C GLU A 202 -2.50 4.10 -11.82
N ILE A 203 -3.77 4.53 -11.79
CA ILE A 203 -4.38 5.15 -10.60
C ILE A 203 -5.74 4.55 -10.26
N LEU A 204 -6.71 4.61 -11.19
CA LEU A 204 -8.11 4.35 -10.85
C LEU A 204 -8.39 2.87 -10.56
N ALA A 205 -7.61 1.95 -11.13
CA ALA A 205 -7.72 0.52 -10.89
C ALA A 205 -7.11 0.06 -9.55
N TYR A 206 -6.07 0.72 -9.05
CA TYR A 206 -5.28 0.23 -7.93
C TYR A 206 -5.94 0.38 -6.56
N GLU A 207 -5.79 -0.60 -5.68
CA GLU A 207 -6.25 -0.56 -4.28
C GLU A 207 -5.35 0.34 -3.42
N PHE A 208 -5.55 1.64 -3.58
CA PHE A 208 -4.77 2.67 -2.93
C PHE A 208 -5.28 3.00 -1.51
N PHE A 209 -4.35 3.31 -0.58
CA PHE A 209 -4.63 3.56 0.85
C PHE A 209 -4.13 4.92 1.37
N GLY A 210 -3.62 5.81 0.53
CA GLY A 210 -3.16 7.15 0.97
C GLY A 210 -1.68 7.23 1.36
N ILE A 211 -0.94 6.13 1.32
CA ILE A 211 0.50 6.09 1.62
C ILE A 211 1.28 6.32 0.33
N LEU A 212 2.13 7.35 0.27
CA LEU A 212 3.10 7.54 -0.80
C LEU A 212 4.50 7.18 -0.29
N GLU A 213 5.16 6.27 -0.99
CA GLU A 213 6.60 6.06 -0.85
C GLU A 213 7.34 7.30 -1.37
N SER A 214 8.13 7.90 -0.49
CA SER A 214 9.15 8.84 -0.92
C SER A 214 10.26 8.02 -1.58
N LYS A 215 10.16 7.78 -2.88
CA LYS A 215 11.33 7.40 -3.69
C LYS A 215 12.24 8.61 -3.81
N SER A 216 12.90 8.95 -2.70
CA SER A 216 14.07 9.82 -2.72
C SER A 216 15.16 9.02 -3.43
N GLU A 217 15.70 9.57 -4.52
CA GLU A 217 16.76 8.95 -5.32
C GLU A 217 18.04 8.67 -4.50
N ASP A 218 18.15 9.21 -3.27
CA ASP A 218 19.28 9.01 -2.37
C ASP A 218 19.11 7.87 -1.35
N ASP A 219 17.93 7.21 -1.27
CA ASP A 219 17.70 6.11 -0.31
C ASP A 219 17.82 4.74 -0.99
N VAL A 220 19.07 4.31 -1.20
CA VAL A 220 19.44 2.93 -1.63
C VAL A 220 19.20 1.90 -0.51
N ALA A 221 18.63 2.31 0.62
CA ALA A 221 18.12 1.41 1.64
C ALA A 221 16.65 1.10 1.36
N TYR A 222 16.35 -0.12 0.91
CA TYR A 222 15.00 -0.70 0.89
C TYR A 222 14.19 -0.22 2.10
N SER A 223 13.31 0.75 1.88
CA SER A 223 12.55 1.34 2.96
C SER A 223 11.59 0.26 3.46
N LYS A 224 11.57 -0.04 4.76
CA LYS A 224 10.60 -1.00 5.34
C LYS A 224 9.14 -0.61 5.04
N THR A 225 8.90 0.62 4.59
CA THR A 225 7.61 1.14 4.12
C THR A 225 7.21 0.69 2.72
N ASP A 226 8.15 0.30 1.85
CA ASP A 226 7.84 -0.25 0.50
C ASP A 226 6.96 -1.51 0.59
N ASN A 227 6.99 -2.18 1.74
CA ASN A 227 6.23 -3.40 1.98
C ASN A 227 4.79 -3.14 2.47
N VAL A 228 4.50 -1.96 3.03
CA VAL A 228 3.19 -1.71 3.66
C VAL A 228 2.14 -1.39 2.61
N PHE A 229 2.45 -0.51 1.66
CA PHE A 229 1.51 -0.17 0.58
C PHE A 229 1.16 -1.41 -0.25
N THR A 230 2.17 -2.08 -0.79
CA THR A 230 1.99 -3.30 -1.58
C THR A 230 1.35 -4.42 -0.76
N GLY A 231 1.73 -4.57 0.51
CA GLY A 231 1.16 -5.57 1.41
C GLY A 231 -0.34 -5.36 1.66
N LEU A 232 -0.79 -4.12 1.91
CA LEU A 232 -2.20 -3.82 2.11
C LEU A 232 -3.03 -4.06 0.84
N SER A 233 -2.55 -3.62 -0.32
CA SER A 233 -3.22 -3.88 -1.60
C SER A 233 -3.29 -5.39 -1.90
N HIS A 234 -2.21 -6.14 -1.66
CA HIS A 234 -2.21 -7.60 -1.82
C HIS A 234 -3.15 -8.30 -0.85
N PHE A 235 -3.21 -7.86 0.40
CA PHE A 235 -4.10 -8.45 1.39
C PHE A 235 -5.57 -8.22 1.00
N GLU A 236 -5.95 -7.03 0.54
CA GLU A 236 -7.33 -6.80 0.07
C GLU A 236 -7.68 -7.71 -1.11
N ARG A 237 -6.80 -7.80 -2.11
CA ARG A 237 -6.99 -8.70 -3.25
C ARG A 237 -7.09 -10.16 -2.80
N PHE A 238 -6.31 -10.55 -1.80
CA PHE A 238 -6.40 -11.89 -1.20
C PHE A 238 -7.77 -12.12 -0.56
N LEU A 239 -8.30 -11.17 0.23
CA LEU A 239 -9.65 -11.28 0.80
C LEU A 239 -10.72 -11.43 -0.29
N VAL A 240 -10.66 -10.60 -1.33
CA VAL A 240 -11.61 -10.66 -2.47
C VAL A 240 -11.49 -12.00 -3.20
N LYS A 241 -10.27 -12.49 -3.46
CA LYS A 241 -10.03 -13.77 -4.13
C LYS A 241 -10.54 -14.97 -3.33
N ASN A 242 -10.56 -14.88 -2.00
CA ASN A 242 -11.10 -15.90 -1.10
C ASN A 242 -12.58 -15.68 -0.79
N GLU A 243 -13.30 -14.89 -1.60
CA GLU A 243 -14.75 -14.69 -1.50
C GLU A 243 -15.21 -14.16 -0.13
N VAL A 244 -14.35 -13.43 0.57
CA VAL A 244 -14.74 -12.75 1.81
C VAL A 244 -15.82 -11.72 1.48
N SER A 245 -16.88 -11.70 2.30
CA SER A 245 -18.02 -10.79 2.11
C SER A 245 -17.55 -9.35 1.92
N ASN A 246 -18.15 -8.67 0.95
CA ASN A 246 -17.79 -7.31 0.61
C ASN A 246 -17.95 -6.33 1.80
N ASP A 247 -18.96 -6.51 2.65
CA ASP A 247 -19.13 -5.73 3.87
C ASP A 247 -17.89 -5.81 4.79
N ILE A 248 -17.33 -7.02 4.95
CA ILE A 248 -16.13 -7.25 5.77
C ILE A 248 -14.91 -6.59 5.14
N VAL A 249 -14.72 -6.76 3.82
CA VAL A 249 -13.61 -6.13 3.08
C VAL A 249 -13.69 -4.60 3.17
N THR A 250 -14.89 -4.05 3.02
CA THR A 250 -15.15 -2.60 3.11
C THR A 250 -14.86 -2.08 4.51
N LYS A 251 -15.32 -2.75 5.57
CA LYS A 251 -15.02 -2.39 6.97
C LYS A 251 -13.52 -2.40 7.24
N TRP A 252 -12.83 -3.47 6.81
CA TRP A 252 -11.38 -3.58 6.95
C TRP A 252 -10.65 -2.45 6.20
N ARG A 253 -11.05 -2.15 4.96
CA ARG A 253 -10.49 -1.05 4.16
C ARG A 253 -10.64 0.29 4.87
N LEU A 254 -11.86 0.64 5.28
CA LEU A 254 -12.15 1.93 5.91
C LEU A 254 -11.40 2.08 7.24
N SER A 255 -11.38 1.03 8.05
CA SER A 255 -10.63 1.01 9.31
C SER A 255 -9.12 1.18 9.06
N THR A 256 -8.58 0.48 8.06
CA THR A 256 -7.17 0.60 7.66
C THR A 256 -6.81 2.02 7.21
N MET A 257 -7.63 2.63 6.34
CA MET A 257 -7.40 4.01 5.89
C MET A 257 -7.47 5.01 7.05
N LYS A 258 -8.41 4.83 7.99
CA LYS A 258 -8.52 5.66 9.19
C LYS A 258 -7.27 5.56 10.07
N SER A 259 -6.76 4.35 10.26
CA SER A 259 -5.53 4.12 11.02
C SER A 259 -4.31 4.79 10.37
N ILE A 260 -4.18 4.70 9.04
CA ILE A 260 -3.10 5.35 8.26
C ILE A 260 -3.12 6.89 8.43
N GLU A 261 -4.31 7.48 8.45
CA GLU A 261 -4.49 8.91 8.68
C GLU A 261 -4.15 9.30 10.12
N ALA A 262 -4.60 8.51 11.11
CA ALA A 262 -4.35 8.77 12.52
C ALA A 262 -2.85 8.75 12.87
N ILE A 263 -2.06 7.91 12.21
CA ILE A 263 -0.60 7.83 12.39
C ILE A 263 0.17 8.83 11.52
N GLY A 264 -0.51 9.67 10.74
CA GLY A 264 0.13 10.69 9.89
C GLY A 264 0.91 10.12 8.70
N MET A 265 0.65 8.88 8.30
CA MET A 265 1.28 8.27 7.13
C MET A 265 0.60 8.63 5.80
N ALA A 266 -0.59 9.22 5.85
CA ALA A 266 -1.27 9.77 4.69
C ALA A 266 -0.51 11.01 4.18
N LYS A 267 0.18 10.90 3.03
CA LYS A 267 0.97 12.00 2.43
C LYS A 267 0.34 12.44 1.11
N GLY A 268 0.33 13.73 0.79
CA GLY A 268 0.06 14.26 -0.57
C GLY A 268 1.16 15.22 -1.02
N PRO A 269 1.24 15.69 -2.29
CA PRO A 269 0.45 15.35 -3.49
C PRO A 269 0.96 14.10 -4.23
N PHE A 270 0.09 13.47 -5.02
CA PHE A 270 0.34 12.18 -5.66
C PHE A 270 0.49 12.36 -7.17
N GLY A 271 1.56 11.80 -7.75
CA GLY A 271 1.64 11.66 -9.20
C GLY A 271 2.56 12.65 -9.91
N LYS A 272 3.49 13.34 -9.24
CA LYS A 272 4.56 14.06 -9.95
C LYS A 272 5.37 13.15 -10.88
N ALA A 273 5.73 11.96 -10.40
CA ALA A 273 6.47 10.97 -11.18
C ALA A 273 5.65 10.48 -12.39
N LEU A 274 4.40 10.07 -12.16
CA LEU A 274 3.51 9.61 -13.22
C LEU A 274 3.16 10.73 -14.20
N ALA A 275 2.92 11.96 -13.73
CA ALA A 275 2.62 13.11 -14.58
C ALA A 275 3.79 13.42 -15.52
N ARG A 276 5.03 13.31 -15.04
CA ARG A 276 6.22 13.48 -15.89
C ARG A 276 6.31 12.37 -16.92
N GLN A 277 6.12 11.11 -16.52
CA GLN A 277 6.08 9.99 -17.46
C GLN A 277 4.99 10.16 -18.52
N MET A 278 3.76 10.51 -18.12
CA MET A 278 2.67 10.80 -19.04
C MET A 278 3.03 11.96 -19.96
N TYR A 279 3.57 13.06 -19.43
CA TYR A 279 4.03 14.17 -20.25
C TYR A 279 5.03 13.72 -21.32
N ASP A 280 6.02 12.92 -20.94
CA ASP A 280 7.03 12.38 -21.87
C ASP A 280 6.40 11.45 -22.92
N ASP A 281 5.38 10.64 -22.53
CA ASP A 281 4.62 9.79 -23.45
C ASP A 281 3.89 10.61 -24.52
N PHE A 282 3.39 11.80 -24.15
CA PHE A 282 2.64 12.69 -25.02
C PHE A 282 3.48 13.79 -25.68
N ALA A 283 4.75 13.96 -25.26
CA ALA A 283 5.68 14.94 -25.82
C ALA A 283 5.84 14.83 -27.34
N PRO A 284 5.83 13.62 -27.96
CA PRO A 284 5.92 13.49 -29.41
C PRO A 284 4.72 14.10 -30.18
N PHE A 285 3.61 14.38 -29.51
CA PHE A 285 2.47 15.08 -30.11
C PHE A 285 2.54 16.60 -29.96
N ILE A 286 3.54 17.15 -29.25
CA ILE A 286 3.65 18.60 -29.03
C ILE A 286 4.19 19.27 -30.31
N VAL A 287 3.63 20.42 -30.68
CA VAL A 287 4.10 21.22 -31.82
C VAL A 287 5.52 21.74 -31.58
N ASP A 288 6.35 21.77 -32.63
CA ASP A 288 7.75 22.20 -32.53
C ASP A 288 7.86 23.68 -32.08
N GLU A 289 6.86 24.48 -32.40
CA GLU A 289 6.74 25.90 -32.07
C GLU A 289 6.34 26.16 -30.60
N ALA A 290 6.05 25.12 -29.82
CA ALA A 290 5.63 25.27 -28.43
C ALA A 290 6.76 25.88 -27.58
N THR A 291 6.46 26.99 -26.91
CA THR A 291 7.42 27.68 -26.06
C THR A 291 7.73 26.87 -24.80
N ARG A 292 8.79 27.25 -24.07
CA ARG A 292 9.08 26.64 -22.76
C ARG A 292 7.90 26.79 -21.79
N GLU A 293 7.27 27.96 -21.77
CA GLU A 293 6.10 28.23 -20.92
C GLU A 293 4.90 27.34 -21.30
N ASP A 294 4.68 27.09 -22.60
CA ASP A 294 3.63 26.18 -23.05
C ASP A 294 3.87 24.74 -22.60
N LYS A 295 5.14 24.29 -22.65
CA LYS A 295 5.55 22.97 -22.19
C LYS A 295 5.39 22.83 -20.67
N GLU A 296 5.76 23.86 -19.90
CA GLU A 296 5.56 23.91 -18.45
C GLU A 296 4.06 23.85 -18.09
N LYS A 297 3.20 24.59 -18.80
CA LYS A 297 1.73 24.54 -18.60
C LYS A 297 1.13 23.17 -18.91
N LEU A 298 1.63 22.48 -19.94
CA LEU A 298 1.20 21.11 -20.23
C LEU A 298 1.60 20.14 -19.11
N LEU A 299 2.84 20.22 -18.62
CA LEU A 299 3.31 19.41 -17.50
C LEU A 299 2.50 19.67 -16.23
N GLU A 300 2.23 20.94 -15.90
CA GLU A 300 1.33 21.31 -14.79
C GLU A 300 -0.08 20.74 -14.99
N GLY A 301 -0.59 20.79 -16.22
CA GLY A 301 -1.85 20.15 -16.58
C GLY A 301 -1.89 18.65 -16.30
N PHE A 302 -0.80 17.92 -16.58
CA PHE A 302 -0.66 16.50 -16.22
C PHE A 302 -0.53 16.28 -14.72
N MET A 303 0.20 17.13 -14.00
CA MET A 303 0.32 17.04 -12.52
C MET A 303 -1.05 17.19 -11.86
N GLU A 304 -1.80 18.24 -12.20
CA GLU A 304 -3.16 18.45 -11.72
C GLU A 304 -4.10 17.28 -12.08
N LEU A 305 -3.90 16.69 -13.25
CA LEU A 305 -4.70 15.57 -13.72
C LEU A 305 -4.47 14.30 -12.87
N CYS A 306 -3.20 13.98 -12.61
CA CYS A 306 -2.84 12.88 -11.72
C CYS A 306 -3.37 13.13 -10.30
N ASP A 307 -3.18 14.33 -9.74
CA ASP A 307 -3.70 14.69 -8.41
C ASP A 307 -5.21 14.51 -8.32
N LYS A 308 -5.97 14.94 -9.35
CA LYS A 308 -7.42 14.74 -9.40
C LYS A 308 -7.82 13.26 -9.49
N ALA A 309 -7.08 12.46 -10.23
CA ALA A 309 -7.33 11.02 -10.33
C ALA A 309 -7.04 10.30 -9.00
N TYR A 310 -5.96 10.65 -8.31
CA TYR A 310 -5.65 10.13 -6.97
C TYR A 310 -6.69 10.54 -5.95
N PHE A 311 -7.10 11.82 -5.97
CA PHE A 311 -8.17 12.32 -5.12
C PHE A 311 -9.47 11.55 -5.33
N LEU A 312 -9.91 11.40 -6.59
CA LEU A 312 -11.09 10.61 -6.93
C LEU A 312 -10.97 9.17 -6.44
N ARG A 313 -9.82 8.53 -6.66
CA ARG A 313 -9.61 7.15 -6.21
C ARG A 313 -9.69 7.03 -4.69
N LEU A 314 -9.04 7.94 -3.95
CA LEU A 314 -9.13 7.99 -2.49
C LEU A 314 -10.57 8.18 -2.03
N LEU A 315 -11.30 9.10 -2.65
CA LEU A 315 -12.70 9.38 -2.32
C LEU A 315 -13.57 8.12 -2.49
N MET A 316 -13.42 7.42 -3.63
CA MET A 316 -14.10 6.15 -3.89
C MET A 316 -13.77 5.08 -2.85
N ARG A 317 -12.50 4.99 -2.43
CA ARG A 317 -12.00 4.00 -1.45
C ARG A 317 -12.48 4.29 -0.02
N LYS A 318 -12.67 5.56 0.31
CA LYS A 318 -13.21 6.06 1.59
C LYS A 318 -14.72 5.91 1.72
N SER A 319 -15.41 5.44 0.67
CA SER A 319 -16.84 5.18 0.73
C SER A 319 -17.17 3.75 1.18
N LYS A 320 -18.36 3.59 1.76
CA LYS A 320 -19.00 2.30 2.01
C LYS A 320 -19.47 1.63 0.72
N ASN A 321 -19.82 2.42 -0.29
CA ASN A 321 -20.16 1.90 -1.61
C ASN A 321 -18.89 1.55 -2.37
N ASN A 322 -18.91 0.45 -3.12
CA ASN A 322 -17.79 0.10 -3.98
C ASN A 322 -17.94 0.76 -5.34
N TYR A 323 -17.35 1.93 -5.45
CA TYR A 323 -17.24 2.61 -6.72
C TYR A 323 -16.12 2.00 -7.56
N GLN A 324 -16.36 1.87 -8.86
CA GLN A 324 -15.35 1.44 -9.82
C GLN A 324 -15.42 2.28 -11.09
N CYS A 325 -14.25 2.56 -11.66
CA CYS A 325 -14.12 3.10 -13.01
C CYS A 325 -13.80 1.93 -13.94
N ARG A 326 -14.66 1.64 -14.93
CA ARG A 326 -14.42 0.54 -15.87
C ARG A 326 -14.29 1.06 -17.30
N SER A 327 -13.28 0.58 -18.02
CA SER A 327 -13.16 0.79 -19.45
C SER A 327 -14.09 -0.14 -20.22
N SER A 328 -14.61 0.31 -21.36
CA SER A 328 -15.38 -0.56 -22.25
C SER A 328 -14.47 -1.55 -22.95
N SER A 329 -14.86 -2.82 -22.99
CA SER A 329 -14.11 -3.85 -23.70
C SER A 329 -14.09 -3.55 -25.20
N LEU A 330 -12.88 -3.52 -25.77
CA LEU A 330 -12.67 -3.24 -27.18
C LEU A 330 -13.17 -4.41 -28.05
N GLY A 331 -13.66 -4.10 -29.24
CA GLY A 331 -14.14 -5.08 -30.22
C GLY A 331 -15.53 -5.65 -29.94
N ILE A 332 -16.20 -5.26 -28.85
CA ILE A 332 -17.57 -5.70 -28.54
C ILE A 332 -18.58 -4.88 -29.38
N PRO A 333 -19.64 -5.52 -29.91
CA PRO A 333 -20.74 -4.81 -30.56
C PRO A 333 -21.41 -3.78 -29.64
N VAL A 334 -21.77 -2.64 -30.21
CA VAL A 334 -22.42 -1.52 -29.48
C VAL A 334 -23.91 -1.80 -29.24
N GLU A 335 -24.51 -2.72 -29.98
CA GLU A 335 -25.92 -3.11 -29.82
C GLU A 335 -26.23 -3.53 -28.38
N GLY A 336 -27.19 -2.85 -27.75
CA GLY A 336 -27.56 -3.09 -26.35
C GLY A 336 -26.69 -2.39 -25.31
N SER A 337 -25.73 -1.55 -25.73
CA SER A 337 -24.85 -0.80 -24.83
C SER A 337 -25.31 0.60 -24.42
N ASP A 338 -26.47 1.04 -24.92
CA ASP A 338 -26.99 2.41 -24.71
C ASP A 338 -27.15 2.79 -23.23
N HIS A 339 -27.35 1.79 -22.35
CA HIS A 339 -27.49 2.01 -20.92
C HIS A 339 -26.15 2.28 -20.20
N TRP A 340 -25.01 1.91 -20.79
CA TRP A 340 -23.68 2.02 -20.16
C TRP A 340 -22.64 2.81 -20.95
N ALA A 341 -22.89 3.15 -22.21
CA ALA A 341 -21.97 3.93 -23.04
C ALA A 341 -22.69 4.94 -23.94
N ASP A 342 -22.06 6.09 -24.17
CA ASP A 342 -22.44 7.11 -25.14
C ASP A 342 -21.39 7.16 -26.26
N VAL A 343 -21.84 7.20 -27.52
CA VAL A 343 -20.97 7.26 -28.70
C VAL A 343 -20.60 8.72 -29.00
N PHE A 344 -19.29 9.02 -29.03
CA PHE A 344 -18.74 10.37 -29.19
C PHE A 344 -17.97 10.56 -30.51
N GLY A 345 -17.68 9.48 -31.22
CA GLY A 345 -17.00 9.52 -32.50
C GLY A 345 -17.21 8.23 -33.28
N GLU A 346 -17.19 8.35 -34.59
CA GLU A 346 -17.28 7.25 -35.53
C GLU A 346 -16.00 7.22 -36.39
N LEU A 347 -15.44 6.03 -36.56
CA LEU A 347 -14.37 5.74 -37.49
C LEU A 347 -14.94 4.93 -38.65
N GLU A 348 -14.62 5.30 -39.89
CA GLU A 348 -14.99 4.50 -41.05
C GLU A 348 -14.31 3.13 -41.00
N GLY A 349 -15.10 2.07 -41.14
CA GLY A 349 -14.63 0.71 -41.28
C GLY A 349 -14.61 0.30 -42.75
N THR A 350 -13.68 -0.58 -43.10
CA THR A 350 -13.58 -1.18 -44.44
C THR A 350 -14.38 -2.48 -44.58
N ARG A 351 -15.10 -2.90 -43.53
CA ARG A 351 -15.80 -4.18 -43.45
C ARG A 351 -17.26 -3.99 -43.04
N SER A 352 -18.17 -4.49 -43.89
CA SER A 352 -19.58 -4.66 -43.53
C SER A 352 -19.70 -5.57 -42.31
N GLY A 353 -20.43 -5.10 -41.29
CA GLY A 353 -20.49 -5.74 -39.96
C GLY A 353 -21.32 -4.95 -38.96
N ARG A 354 -21.21 -5.29 -37.67
CA ARG A 354 -21.84 -4.53 -36.58
C ARG A 354 -20.91 -3.43 -36.08
N ASN A 355 -21.47 -2.33 -35.60
CA ASN A 355 -20.69 -1.26 -34.98
C ASN A 355 -20.00 -1.81 -33.73
N THR A 356 -18.68 -1.65 -33.64
CA THR A 356 -17.87 -2.17 -32.51
C THR A 356 -17.12 -1.06 -31.81
N VAL A 357 -16.93 -1.21 -30.50
CA VAL A 357 -16.12 -0.28 -29.70
C VAL A 357 -14.66 -0.37 -30.10
N VAL A 358 -14.04 0.75 -30.49
CA VAL A 358 -12.61 0.81 -30.87
C VAL A 358 -11.77 1.38 -29.74
N LEU A 359 -12.30 2.41 -29.07
CA LEU A 359 -11.59 3.12 -27.99
C LEU A 359 -12.58 3.58 -26.92
N THR A 360 -12.13 3.54 -25.67
CA THR A 360 -12.82 4.16 -24.53
C THR A 360 -12.18 5.52 -24.24
N LEU A 361 -12.91 6.60 -24.52
CA LEU A 361 -12.47 7.98 -24.26
C LEU A 361 -12.41 8.30 -22.78
N PHE A 362 -13.39 7.78 -22.05
CA PHE A 362 -13.50 7.84 -20.60
C PHE A 362 -14.42 6.71 -20.16
N GLY A 363 -14.07 6.01 -19.09
CA GLY A 363 -14.82 4.83 -18.66
C GLY A 363 -16.18 5.16 -18.05
N VAL A 364 -16.88 4.09 -17.64
CA VAL A 364 -18.12 4.14 -16.88
C VAL A 364 -17.79 4.24 -15.38
N LEU A 365 -18.52 5.09 -14.65
CA LEU A 365 -18.53 5.07 -13.18
C LEU A 365 -19.70 4.21 -12.72
N VAL A 366 -19.40 3.18 -11.95
CA VAL A 366 -20.40 2.29 -11.37
C VAL A 366 -20.29 2.29 -9.85
N ALA A 367 -21.41 2.07 -9.19
CA ALA A 367 -21.50 1.85 -7.75
C ALA A 367 -22.11 0.47 -7.49
N GLN A 368 -21.47 -0.29 -6.60
CA GLN A 368 -22.07 -1.50 -6.04
C GLN A 368 -22.40 -1.22 -4.56
N PRO A 369 -23.69 -1.18 -4.19
CA PRO A 369 -24.11 -1.04 -2.80
C PRO A 369 -23.59 -2.23 -1.99
N GLY A 370 -23.06 -1.98 -0.79
CA GLY A 370 -22.41 -3.00 0.05
C GLY A 370 -23.27 -4.23 0.40
N ASN A 371 -24.60 -4.15 0.22
CA ASN A 371 -25.56 -5.18 0.60
C ASN A 371 -26.07 -6.04 -0.57
N CYS A 372 -25.75 -5.71 -1.83
CA CYS A 372 -26.29 -6.41 -3.00
C CYS A 372 -25.18 -6.87 -3.95
N THR A 373 -24.98 -8.17 -4.03
CA THR A 373 -23.92 -8.79 -4.85
C THR A 373 -24.14 -8.65 -6.36
N ASN A 374 -25.36 -8.33 -6.83
CA ASN A 374 -25.70 -8.35 -8.25
C ASN A 374 -26.22 -7.02 -8.85
N GLU A 375 -26.41 -5.96 -8.07
CA GLU A 375 -26.90 -4.68 -8.60
C GLU A 375 -25.74 -3.70 -8.80
N LEU A 376 -25.22 -3.66 -10.03
CA LEU A 376 -24.32 -2.60 -10.49
C LEU A 376 -25.16 -1.41 -10.93
N ARG A 377 -25.07 -0.30 -10.20
CA ARG A 377 -25.70 0.96 -10.60
C ARG A 377 -24.72 1.79 -11.43
N ILE A 378 -25.15 2.17 -12.62
CA ILE A 378 -24.38 3.07 -13.49
C ILE A 378 -24.67 4.51 -13.03
N LEU A 379 -23.61 5.23 -12.69
CA LEU A 379 -23.70 6.63 -12.26
C LEU A 379 -23.35 7.58 -13.41
N GLU A 380 -22.32 7.23 -14.17
CA GLU A 380 -21.88 7.97 -15.35
C GLU A 380 -21.52 6.99 -16.45
N LYS A 381 -22.08 7.16 -17.63
CA LYS A 381 -21.81 6.30 -18.78
C LYS A 381 -20.39 6.46 -19.30
N ALA A 382 -19.86 5.39 -19.91
CA ALA A 382 -18.62 5.48 -20.68
C ALA A 382 -18.80 6.38 -21.90
N GLN A 383 -17.72 6.98 -22.37
CA GLN A 383 -17.67 7.69 -23.65
C GLN A 383 -16.77 6.91 -24.58
N ILE A 384 -17.26 6.56 -25.77
CA ILE A 384 -16.58 5.63 -26.68
C ILE A 384 -16.47 6.16 -28.11
N ILE A 385 -15.48 5.65 -28.84
CA ILE A 385 -15.42 5.72 -30.32
C ILE A 385 -15.79 4.35 -30.86
N VAL A 386 -16.62 4.35 -31.90
CA VAL A 386 -17.06 3.14 -32.57
C VAL A 386 -16.51 3.07 -33.99
N ARG A 387 -16.28 1.87 -34.51
CA ARG A 387 -16.02 1.64 -35.93
C ARG A 387 -17.35 1.34 -36.58
N ARG A 388 -17.74 2.19 -37.53
CA ARG A 388 -18.93 2.00 -38.34
C ARG A 388 -18.62 1.04 -39.48
N SER A 389 -19.53 0.12 -39.75
CA SER A 389 -19.44 -0.83 -40.85
C SER A 389 -19.70 -0.24 -42.22
#